data_AF-A0A5S9MBI4-F1
#
_entry.id   AF-A0A5S9MBI4-F1
#
_cell.length_a   1.000
_cell.length_b   1.000
_cell.length_c   1.000
_cell.angle_alpha   90.00
_cell.angle_beta   90.00
_cell.angle_gamma   90.00
#
_symmetry.space_group_name_H-M   'P 1'
#
loop_
_entity.id
_entity.type
_entity.pdbx_description
1 polymer ?
#
loop_
_entity_poly.entity_id
_entity_poly.type
_entity_poly.pdbx_seq_one_letter_code
_entity_poly.pdbx_strand_id
1 'polypeptide(L)' 'MVKQISEALEARELLKVSVLQNCDEDKTEVAKALVKGAKAELVQTIGNVIVLYKESKENKQIKLP' A
#
# COMPACT_ATOMS: atom_id res chain seq x y z
N MET A 1 10.70 7.12 1.47
CA MET A 1 9.52 6.29 1.81
C MET A 1 8.48 6.27 0.71
N VAL A 2 7.72 7.33 0.46
CA VAL A 2 6.59 7.31 -0.51
C VAL A 2 7.02 6.92 -1.93
N LYS A 3 8.16 7.42 -2.41
CA LYS A 3 8.68 7.11 -3.74
C LYS A 3 8.98 5.61 -3.92
N GLN A 4 9.60 4.99 -2.92
CA GLN A 4 9.90 3.55 -2.93
C GLN A 4 8.63 2.69 -2.91
N ILE A 5 7.60 3.14 -2.18
CA ILE A 5 6.29 2.48 -2.14
C ILE A 5 5.63 2.57 -3.52
N SER A 6 5.67 3.75 -4.15
CA SER A 6 5.15 3.95 -5.51
C SER A 6 5.90 3.10 -6.54
N GLU A 7 7.23 3.04 -6.48
CA GLU A 7 8.04 2.21 -7.40
C GLU A 7 7.78 0.72 -7.18
N ALA A 8 7.68 0.26 -5.92
CA ALA A 8 7.37 -1.12 -5.61
C ALA A 8 5.96 -1.52 -6.07
N LEU A 9 4.99 -0.59 -5.93
CA LEU A 9 3.64 -0.74 -6.46
C LEU A 9 3.62 -0.72 -7.98
N GLU A 10 4.46 0.06 -8.65
CA GLU A 10 4.51 0.09 -10.12
C GLU A 10 5.08 -1.22 -10.71
N ALA A 11 5.98 -1.88 -9.99
CA ALA A 11 6.57 -3.15 -10.39
C ALA A 11 5.67 -4.37 -10.08
N ARG A 12 4.89 -4.31 -8.99
CA ARG A 12 4.17 -5.49 -8.44
C ARG A 12 2.66 -5.33 -8.34
N GLU A 13 2.13 -4.11 -8.53
CA GLU A 13 0.74 -3.67 -8.37
C GLU A 13 0.15 -3.85 -6.96
N LEU A 14 0.73 -4.73 -6.14
CA LEU A 14 0.29 -5.05 -4.80
C LEU A 14 1.48 -5.02 -3.84
N LEU A 15 1.32 -4.29 -2.73
CA LEU A 15 2.35 -4.11 -1.72
C LEU A 15 1.78 -4.35 -0.32
N LYS A 16 2.50 -5.16 0.47
CA LYS A 16 2.20 -5.39 1.88
C LYS A 16 3.17 -4.58 2.74
N VAL A 17 2.64 -3.60 3.46
CA VAL A 17 3.40 -2.73 4.38
C VAL A 17 3.12 -3.17 5.80
N SER A 18 4.14 -3.64 6.51
CA SER A 18 4.02 -4.01 7.92
C SER A 18 4.30 -2.78 8.79
N VAL A 19 3.32 -2.36 9.57
CA VAL A 19 3.47 -1.27 10.55
C VAL A 19 3.97 -1.87 11.86
N LEU A 20 4.98 -1.26 12.46
CA LEU A 20 5.49 -1.69 13.76
C LEU A 20 4.46 -1.41 14.85
N GLN A 21 4.26 -2.37 15.74
CA GLN A 21 3.25 -2.36 16.80
C GLN A 21 3.50 -1.30 17.90
N ASN A 22 4.62 -0.57 17.83
CA ASN A 22 5.00 0.52 18.73
C ASN A 22 4.47 1.91 18.29
N CYS A 23 3.65 1.96 17.25
CA CYS A 23 3.00 3.20 16.84
C CYS A 23 1.75 3.42 17.68
N ASP A 24 1.74 4.47 18.50
CA ASP A 24 0.54 5.03 19.15
C ASP A 24 -0.47 5.57 18.11
N GLU A 25 -0.02 5.74 16.86
CA GLU A 25 -0.86 6.13 15.74
C GLU A 25 -1.77 5.00 15.29
N ASP A 26 -3.06 5.33 15.20
CA ASP A 26 -4.10 4.43 14.73
C ASP A 26 -3.72 3.90 13.34
N LYS A 27 -3.72 2.57 13.18
CA LYS A 27 -3.30 1.88 11.94
C LYS A 27 -4.04 2.41 10.71
N THR A 28 -5.27 2.87 10.94
CA THR A 28 -6.13 3.52 9.95
C THR A 28 -5.54 4.83 9.43
N GLU A 29 -4.96 5.65 10.31
CA GLU A 29 -4.34 6.92 9.94
C GLU A 29 -3.05 6.70 9.17
N VAL A 30 -2.23 5.73 9.60
CA VAL A 30 -1.02 5.31 8.85
C VAL A 30 -1.41 4.79 7.46
N ALA A 31 -2.45 3.95 7.37
CA ALA A 31 -2.96 3.46 6.09
C ALA A 31 -3.40 4.61 5.18
N LYS A 32 -4.18 5.58 5.69
CA LYS A 32 -4.60 6.75 4.91
C LYS A 32 -3.41 7.58 4.42
N ALA A 33 -2.41 7.80 5.27
CA ALA A 33 -1.20 8.54 4.88
C ALA A 33 -0.45 7.82 3.76
N LEU A 34 -0.33 6.49 3.84
CA LEU A 34 0.31 5.65 2.82
C LEU A 34 -0.46 5.66 1.50
N VAL A 35 -1.78 5.45 1.54
CA VAL A 35 -2.70 5.53 0.39
C VAL A 35 -2.56 6.87 -0.31
N LYS A 36 -2.66 7.97 0.45
CA LYS A 36 -2.60 9.33 -0.08
C LYS A 36 -1.22 9.68 -0.66
N GLY A 37 -0.14 9.23 -0.01
CA GLY A 37 1.22 9.45 -0.49
C GLY A 37 1.52 8.65 -1.75
N ALA A 38 1.19 7.35 -1.75
CA ALA A 38 1.51 6.44 -2.86
C ALA A 38 0.50 6.52 -4.03
N LYS A 39 -0.60 7.26 -3.87
CA LYS A 39 -1.76 7.25 -4.78
C LYS A 39 -2.20 5.82 -5.09
N ALA A 40 -2.31 5.04 -4.01
CA ALA A 40 -2.69 3.64 -4.03
C ALA A 40 -4.03 3.47 -3.33
N GLU A 41 -4.72 2.38 -3.63
CA GLU A 41 -5.96 1.95 -2.98
C GLU A 41 -5.64 1.04 -1.79
N LEU A 42 -6.40 1.21 -0.71
CA LEU A 42 -6.35 0.29 0.43
C LEU A 42 -7.23 -0.92 0.12
N VAL A 43 -6.62 -2.10 0.00
CA VAL A 43 -7.37 -3.34 -0.23
C VAL A 43 -7.85 -3.94 1.09
N GLN A 44 -6.92 -4.12 2.02
CA GLN A 44 -7.21 -4.78 3.29
C GLN A 44 -6.16 -4.46 4.35
N THR A 45 -6.57 -4.48 5.62
CA THR A 45 -5.68 -4.42 6.77
C THR A 45 -5.75 -5.73 7.55
N ILE A 46 -4.62 -6.39 7.76
CA ILE A 46 -4.50 -7.68 8.47
C ILE A 46 -3.60 -7.47 9.68
N GLY A 47 -4.19 -7.32 10.87
CA GLY A 47 -3.44 -7.10 12.11
C GLY A 47 -2.68 -5.78 12.10
N ASN A 48 -1.37 -5.83 11.82
CA ASN A 48 -0.47 -4.69 11.66
C ASN A 48 0.05 -4.55 10.22
N VAL A 49 -0.39 -5.39 9.29
CA VAL A 49 -0.02 -5.35 7.88
C VAL A 49 -1.12 -4.65 7.07
N ILE A 50 -0.72 -3.71 6.24
CA ILE A 50 -1.58 -2.93 5.34
C ILE A 50 -1.31 -3.39 3.91
N VAL A 51 -2.36 -3.83 3.22
CA VAL A 51 -2.32 -4.26 1.82
C VAL A 51 -2.77 -3.10 0.94
N LEU A 52 -1.86 -2.62 0.11
CA LEU A 52 -2.08 -1.54 -0.84
C LEU A 52 -2.06 -2.11 -2.27
N TYR A 53 -2.95 -1.61 -3.11
CA TYR A 53 -2.98 -1.89 -4.55
C TYR A 53 -2.86 -0.60 -5.34
N LYS A 54 -2.12 -0.63 -6.44
CA LYS A 54 -2.10 0.46 -7.41
C LYS A 54 -2.01 -0.16 -8.78
N GLU A 55 -2.91 0.26 -9.66
CA GLU A 55 -2.87 -0.18 -11.05
C GLU A 55 -1.59 0.34 -11.72
N SER A 56 -0.80 -0.58 -12.28
CA SER A 56 0.41 -0.23 -13.00
C SER A 56 0.08 0.21 -14.41
N LYS A 57 0.65 1.34 -14.82
CA LYS A 57 0.49 1.86 -16.18
C LYS A 57 1.30 1.07 -17.22
N GLU A 58 2.48 0.61 -16.83
CA GLU A 58 3.42 -0.08 -17.75
C GLU A 58 3.44 -1.60 -17.56
N ASN A 59 3.28 -2.10 -16.33
CA ASN A 59 3.38 -3.54 -16.01
C ASN A 59 2.10 -4.06 -15.36
N LYS A 60 1.02 -4.13 -16.15
CA LYS A 60 -0.27 -4.68 -15.69
C LYS A 60 -0.20 -6.20 -15.62
N GLN A 61 -0.07 -6.76 -14.42
CA GLN A 61 -0.01 -8.19 -14.12
C GLN A 61 -1.27 -8.70 -13.41
N ILE A 62 -1.98 -7.85 -12.66
CA ILE A 62 -3.18 -8.22 -11.92
C ILE A 62 -4.42 -8.02 -12.81
N LYS A 63 -5.11 -9.12 -13.13
CA LYS A 63 -6.42 -9.11 -13.78
C LYS A 63 -7.50 -9.07 -12.70
N LEU A 64 -8.12 -7.91 -12.51
CA LEU A 64 -9.28 -7.77 -11.64
C LEU A 64 -10.51 -8.36 -12.36
N PRO A 65 -11.32 -9.21 -11.70
CA PRO A 65 -12.56 -9.77 -12.26
C PRO A 65 -13.69 -8.74 -12.36
#